data_AF-A0A7Z9GXF2-F1
#
_entry.id   AF-A0A7Z9GXF2-F1
#
_cell.length_a   1.000
_cell.length_b   1.000
_cell.length_c   1.000
_cell.angle_alpha   90.00
_cell.angle_beta   90.00
_cell.angle_gamma   90.00
#
_symmetry.space_group_name_H-M   'P 1'
#
loop_
_entity.id
_entity.type
_entity.pdbx_description
1 polymer ?
#
loop_
_entity_poly.entity_id
_entity_poly.type
_entity_poly.pdbx_seq_one_letter_code
_entity_poly.pdbx_strand_id
1 'polypeptide(L)'
;MNESSAQIIDCLHKAQLLPPRCRCCERQTSNIEGWGFEHQDLLPLILEQWKIAAQHCQHRRRTSSYEQRCQVLKACQARDGKLLLDASFHLGSAFGQWLGWRFAWYPYGIPTGQLVGIASSRLGRRLDEKPGWFQRLRQYCRQLDPHNQLLLTVSQTAAAPYVARAAQLFEKPSLQATIIDSARWRYWGQLVWDTALEVHHPGLWSTFVSPVIDPHRSPMDPSQLARIPAHDRTLISASDKIWICQLRRNGILQQLVNQRLTSHWSRPGSIRRDPSEANVDQNTNQQKYSRLSKTLSSLTAPKRKASPVRHISETSFLQPPWKYLSHWTRRQDGPWPDQHQDQWLDELILEHPGRDRSALASLIRIVCQQQLLSSKDSIRGSHQVVCFTATPLLRWSSLRCYRAHRGRWDFEPYGICVKRDWLEQAGARPVIYGDDNDWQRLANRQRPFFQHRFGRNSSAASRWDWAIEQEWRYAQTLSLENLPGSSAFLFVPTQQEAESLASHSRWPVVFLKSARQLV
;
A
#
# COMPACT_ATOMS: atom_id res chain seq x y z
N MET A 1 -34.39 30.30 -8.51
CA MET A 1 -33.53 29.10 -8.43
C MET A 1 -34.09 28.18 -7.34
N ASN A 2 -34.35 26.90 -7.61
CA ASN A 2 -34.70 25.98 -6.51
C ASN A 2 -33.49 25.82 -5.57
N GLU A 3 -33.73 25.54 -4.30
CA GLU A 3 -32.68 25.46 -3.27
C GLU A 3 -31.55 24.48 -3.67
N SER A 4 -31.91 23.38 -4.34
CA SER A 4 -30.97 22.39 -4.86
C SER A 4 -30.00 22.94 -5.93
N SER A 5 -30.46 23.78 -6.86
CA SER A 5 -29.59 24.37 -7.90
C SER A 5 -28.60 25.36 -7.32
N ALA A 6 -29.00 26.14 -6.31
CA ALA A 6 -28.10 27.06 -5.61
C ALA A 6 -26.98 26.30 -4.89
N GLN A 7 -27.34 25.19 -4.23
CA GLN A 7 -26.38 24.32 -3.55
C GLN A 7 -25.38 23.68 -4.53
N ILE A 8 -25.84 23.18 -5.69
CA ILE A 8 -24.98 22.63 -6.75
C ILE A 8 -23.93 23.65 -7.19
N ILE A 9 -24.36 24.88 -7.52
CA ILE A 9 -23.47 25.95 -7.98
C ILE A 9 -22.45 26.32 -6.90
N ASP A 10 -22.88 26.42 -5.64
CA ASP A 10 -22.00 26.68 -4.51
C ASP A 10 -20.92 25.59 -4.35
N CYS A 11 -21.32 24.31 -4.41
CA CYS A 11 -20.37 23.19 -4.37
C CYS A 11 -19.35 23.22 -5.52
N LEU A 12 -19.79 23.55 -6.76
CA LEU A 12 -18.89 23.67 -7.92
C LEU A 12 -17.91 24.85 -7.77
N HIS A 13 -18.33 25.97 -7.19
CA HIS A 13 -17.43 27.08 -6.85
C HIS A 13 -16.44 26.69 -5.73
N LYS A 14 -16.89 26.01 -4.68
CA LYS A 14 -16.02 25.48 -3.61
C LYS A 14 -14.98 24.49 -4.15
N ALA A 15 -15.35 23.72 -5.17
CA ALA A 15 -14.45 22.84 -5.91
C ALA A 15 -13.58 23.57 -6.95
N GLN A 16 -13.77 24.88 -7.18
CA GLN A 16 -13.07 25.63 -8.22
C GLN A 16 -13.23 25.03 -9.62
N LEU A 17 -14.38 24.40 -9.88
CA LEU A 17 -14.75 23.91 -11.19
C LEU A 17 -15.43 24.99 -12.02
N LEU A 18 -16.01 26.01 -11.38
CA LEU A 18 -16.50 27.22 -12.03
C LEU A 18 -15.47 28.36 -11.91
N PRO A 19 -15.42 29.30 -12.89
CA PRO A 19 -14.57 30.48 -12.78
C PRO A 19 -14.90 31.30 -11.53
N PRO A 20 -13.91 31.95 -10.89
CA PRO A 20 -14.18 32.80 -9.74
C PRO A 20 -15.00 34.02 -10.17
N ARG A 21 -15.90 34.49 -9.30
CA ARG A 21 -16.68 35.71 -9.54
C ARG A 21 -15.71 36.90 -9.73
N CYS A 22 -15.66 37.45 -10.95
CA CYS A 22 -14.82 38.59 -11.26
C CYS A 22 -15.57 39.88 -11.00
N ARG A 23 -15.12 40.71 -10.05
CA ARG A 23 -15.74 42.01 -9.75
C ARG A 23 -15.75 42.97 -10.95
N CYS A 24 -14.80 42.83 -11.88
CA CYS A 24 -14.68 43.69 -13.05
C CYS A 24 -15.58 43.26 -14.22
N CYS A 25 -16.23 42.10 -14.13
CA CYS A 25 -17.17 41.61 -15.13
C CYS A 25 -18.53 41.49 -14.44
N GLU A 26 -19.29 42.60 -14.37
CA GLU A 26 -20.61 42.67 -13.72
C GLU A 26 -21.67 41.76 -14.35
N ARG A 27 -21.36 41.03 -15.44
CA ARG A 27 -22.15 39.88 -15.87
C ARG A 27 -22.08 38.80 -14.81
N GLN A 28 -23.04 38.84 -13.90
CA GLN A 28 -23.38 37.71 -13.04
C GLN A 28 -23.56 36.49 -13.95
N THR A 29 -23.00 35.35 -13.55
CA THR A 29 -23.22 34.04 -14.16
C THR A 29 -24.66 33.55 -13.94
N SER A 30 -25.66 34.43 -14.10
CA SER A 30 -27.09 34.19 -13.88
C SER A 30 -27.69 33.28 -14.96
N ASN A 31 -26.99 33.04 -16.08
CA ASN A 31 -27.46 32.18 -17.17
C ASN A 31 -27.50 30.67 -16.83
N ILE A 32 -27.16 30.24 -15.61
CA ILE A 32 -27.34 28.84 -15.19
C ILE A 32 -28.81 28.57 -14.83
N GLU A 33 -29.63 29.61 -14.63
CA GLU A 33 -31.01 29.50 -14.11
C GLU A 33 -32.03 28.82 -15.05
N GLY A 34 -31.66 28.58 -16.32
CA GLY A 34 -32.51 27.90 -17.31
C GLY A 34 -32.16 26.43 -17.59
N TRP A 35 -31.12 25.87 -16.96
CA TRP A 35 -30.70 24.50 -17.22
C TRP A 35 -31.49 23.50 -16.36
N GLY A 36 -32.26 22.62 -17.01
CA GLY A 36 -32.93 21.51 -16.34
C GLY A 36 -31.91 20.45 -15.92
N PHE A 37 -31.62 20.34 -14.62
CA PHE A 37 -30.60 19.44 -14.07
C PHE A 37 -31.06 17.97 -13.93
N GLU A 38 -31.67 17.39 -14.96
CA GLU A 38 -32.10 15.98 -14.92
C GLU A 38 -30.95 15.06 -15.36
N HIS A 39 -30.25 14.46 -14.38
CA HIS A 39 -29.20 13.43 -14.55
C HIS A 39 -28.05 13.79 -15.52
N GLN A 40 -27.80 15.08 -15.71
CA GLN A 40 -26.94 15.58 -16.79
C GLN A 40 -25.43 15.48 -16.50
N ASP A 41 -24.68 15.32 -17.58
CA ASP A 41 -23.26 15.64 -17.64
C ASP A 41 -23.09 17.18 -17.57
N LEU A 42 -22.45 17.64 -16.50
CA LEU A 42 -22.19 19.05 -16.22
C LEU A 42 -20.96 19.59 -16.97
N LEU A 43 -20.16 18.72 -17.60
CA LEU A 43 -18.93 19.13 -18.26
C LEU A 43 -19.15 20.17 -19.38
N PRO A 44 -20.15 20.03 -20.29
CA PRO A 44 -20.42 21.03 -21.32
C PRO A 44 -20.79 22.39 -20.74
N LEU A 45 -21.61 22.41 -19.68
CA LEU A 45 -22.00 23.63 -18.98
C LEU A 45 -20.78 24.33 -18.38
N ILE A 46 -19.94 23.58 -17.66
CA ILE A 46 -18.73 24.13 -17.02
C ILE A 46 -17.76 24.66 -18.07
N LEU A 47 -17.54 23.93 -19.16
CA LEU A 47 -16.70 24.37 -20.28
C LEU A 47 -17.21 25.69 -20.84
N GLU A 48 -18.52 25.83 -21.04
CA GLU A 48 -19.12 27.08 -21.54
C GLU A 48 -18.92 28.24 -20.57
N GLN A 49 -19.05 28.02 -19.26
CA GLN A 49 -18.77 29.06 -18.26
C GLN A 49 -17.31 29.53 -18.30
N TRP A 50 -16.34 28.63 -18.47
CA TRP A 50 -14.93 29.03 -18.62
C TRP A 50 -14.67 29.79 -19.93
N LYS A 51 -15.33 29.40 -21.03
CA LYS A 51 -15.21 30.13 -22.31
C LYS A 51 -15.75 31.55 -22.20
N ILE A 52 -16.93 31.72 -21.63
CA ILE A 52 -17.53 33.04 -21.38
C ILE A 52 -16.58 33.87 -20.50
N ALA A 53 -16.04 33.28 -19.43
CA ALA A 53 -15.10 33.96 -18.56
C ALA A 53 -13.80 34.36 -19.29
N ALA A 54 -13.26 33.50 -20.16
CA ALA A 54 -12.08 33.81 -20.97
C ALA A 54 -12.34 34.98 -21.95
N GLN A 55 -13.49 34.97 -22.64
CA GLN A 55 -13.86 36.01 -23.60
C GLN A 55 -14.11 37.38 -22.95
N HIS A 56 -14.68 37.42 -21.75
CA HIS A 56 -15.10 38.67 -21.11
C HIS A 56 -14.10 39.20 -20.08
N CYS A 57 -13.06 38.43 -19.71
CA CYS A 57 -12.08 38.89 -18.73
C CYS A 57 -11.10 39.88 -19.37
N GLN A 58 -11.19 41.15 -18.97
CA GLN A 58 -10.27 42.20 -19.40
C GLN A 58 -8.85 42.08 -18.80
N HIS A 59 -8.65 41.21 -17.80
CA HIS A 59 -7.35 40.98 -17.18
C HIS A 59 -6.53 39.93 -17.93
N ARG A 60 -5.61 40.39 -18.79
CA ARG A 60 -4.73 39.55 -19.64
C ARG A 60 -4.09 38.34 -18.92
N ARG A 61 -3.63 38.51 -17.67
CA ARG A 61 -3.04 37.42 -16.86
C ARG A 61 -4.05 36.32 -16.49
N ARG A 62 -5.32 36.68 -16.25
CA ARG A 62 -6.38 35.72 -15.91
C ARG A 62 -6.92 35.03 -17.15
N THR A 63 -7.02 35.75 -18.27
CA THR A 63 -7.45 35.22 -19.57
C THR A 63 -6.68 33.97 -19.95
N SER A 64 -5.34 33.99 -19.88
CA SER A 64 -4.51 32.82 -20.21
C SER A 64 -4.79 31.60 -19.32
N SER A 65 -5.01 31.80 -18.01
CA SER A 65 -5.37 30.69 -17.11
C SER A 65 -6.77 30.13 -17.41
N TYR A 66 -7.71 30.98 -17.81
CA TYR A 66 -9.07 30.56 -18.17
C TYR A 66 -9.08 29.80 -19.50
N GLU A 67 -8.32 30.27 -20.48
CA GLU A 67 -8.10 29.58 -21.76
C GLU A 67 -7.46 28.21 -21.56
N GLN A 68 -6.43 28.11 -20.70
CA GLN A 68 -5.82 26.83 -20.36
C GLN A 68 -6.85 25.85 -19.77
N ARG A 69 -7.69 26.30 -18.82
CA ARG A 69 -8.77 25.47 -18.26
C ARG A 69 -9.81 25.07 -19.31
N CYS A 70 -10.18 25.98 -20.23
CA CYS A 70 -11.06 25.64 -21.35
C CYS A 70 -10.47 24.54 -22.23
N GLN A 71 -9.17 24.65 -22.56
CA GLN A 71 -8.47 23.66 -23.37
C GLN A 71 -8.44 22.29 -22.69
N VAL A 72 -8.16 22.25 -21.38
CA VAL A 72 -8.20 21.01 -20.58
C VAL A 72 -9.59 20.37 -20.64
N LEU A 73 -10.65 21.11 -20.32
CA LEU A 73 -12.01 20.58 -20.32
C LEU A 73 -12.46 20.13 -21.72
N LYS A 74 -12.10 20.88 -22.77
CA LYS A 74 -12.36 20.51 -24.16
C LYS A 74 -11.64 19.20 -24.53
N ALA A 75 -10.38 19.04 -24.09
CA ALA A 75 -9.62 17.81 -24.30
C ALA A 75 -10.21 16.63 -23.54
N CYS A 76 -10.78 16.83 -22.34
CA CYS A 76 -11.53 15.79 -21.62
C CYS A 76 -12.81 15.41 -22.36
N GLN A 77 -13.61 16.39 -22.78
CA GLN A 77 -14.85 16.14 -23.50
C GLN A 77 -14.60 15.38 -24.81
N ALA A 78 -13.53 15.70 -25.53
CA ALA A 78 -13.11 14.98 -26.74
C ALA A 78 -12.72 13.51 -26.49
N ARG A 79 -12.37 13.17 -25.24
CA ARG A 79 -12.06 11.81 -24.77
C ARG A 79 -13.24 11.17 -24.01
N ASP A 80 -14.45 11.69 -24.25
CA ASP A 80 -15.70 11.30 -23.61
C ASP A 80 -15.74 11.49 -22.07
N GLY A 81 -14.87 12.34 -21.52
CA GLY A 81 -14.91 12.67 -20.09
C GLY A 81 -16.28 13.20 -19.66
N LYS A 82 -16.75 12.79 -18.47
CA LYS A 82 -18.07 13.14 -17.92
C LYS A 82 -17.95 13.68 -16.50
N LEU A 83 -18.73 14.71 -16.18
CA LEU A 83 -18.97 15.13 -14.81
C LEU A 83 -20.44 14.97 -14.47
N LEU A 84 -20.80 13.85 -13.85
CA LEU A 84 -22.19 13.57 -13.51
C LEU A 84 -22.64 14.36 -12.30
N LEU A 85 -23.86 14.92 -12.41
CA LEU A 85 -24.56 15.55 -11.28
C LEU A 85 -24.88 14.56 -10.16
N ASP A 86 -25.25 13.33 -10.51
CA ASP A 86 -25.57 12.27 -9.55
C ASP A 86 -24.77 11.00 -9.84
N ALA A 87 -23.83 10.70 -8.94
CA ALA A 87 -23.02 9.48 -8.99
C ALA A 87 -23.87 8.19 -8.99
N SER A 88 -25.08 8.23 -8.42
CA SER A 88 -26.00 7.09 -8.37
C SER A 88 -26.49 6.65 -9.76
N PHE A 89 -26.38 7.51 -10.77
CA PHE A 89 -26.73 7.17 -12.15
C PHE A 89 -25.93 5.98 -12.66
N HIS A 90 -24.61 5.96 -12.41
CA HIS A 90 -23.75 4.86 -12.82
C HIS A 90 -23.47 3.87 -11.69
N LEU A 91 -23.32 4.36 -10.45
CA LEU A 91 -23.06 3.50 -9.28
C LEU A 91 -24.34 2.87 -8.70
N GLY A 92 -25.49 3.04 -9.35
CA GLY A 92 -26.77 2.49 -8.94
C GLY A 92 -27.47 3.27 -7.82
N SER A 93 -28.79 3.08 -7.72
CA SER A 93 -29.63 3.79 -6.73
C SER A 93 -29.26 3.46 -5.28
N ALA A 94 -28.80 2.22 -5.01
CA ALA A 94 -28.31 1.80 -3.71
C ALA A 94 -27.13 2.66 -3.22
N PHE A 95 -26.26 3.11 -4.14
CA PHE A 95 -25.19 4.04 -3.82
C PHE A 95 -25.75 5.36 -3.29
N GLY A 96 -26.70 5.97 -4.00
CA GLY A 96 -27.35 7.21 -3.59
C GLY A 96 -28.07 7.07 -2.25
N GLN A 97 -28.77 5.95 -2.04
CA GLN A 97 -29.45 5.63 -0.78
C GLN A 97 -28.51 5.50 0.41
N TRP A 98 -27.24 5.10 0.21
CA TRP A 98 -26.27 4.87 1.30
C TRP A 98 -25.29 6.02 1.52
N LEU A 99 -24.97 6.80 0.47
CA LEU A 99 -23.95 7.85 0.52
C LEU A 99 -24.49 9.26 0.25
N GLY A 100 -25.78 9.39 -0.06
CA GLY A 100 -26.39 10.66 -0.42
C GLY A 100 -25.98 11.13 -1.81
N TRP A 101 -26.45 12.32 -2.16
CA TRP A 101 -26.24 12.91 -3.47
C TRP A 101 -24.82 13.49 -3.63
N ARG A 102 -24.11 13.08 -4.68
CA ARG A 102 -22.70 13.42 -4.93
C ARG A 102 -22.44 13.56 -6.44
N PHE A 103 -21.50 14.41 -6.82
CA PHE A 103 -20.97 14.43 -8.18
C PHE A 103 -20.04 13.24 -8.41
N ALA A 104 -19.93 12.79 -9.66
CA ALA A 104 -18.90 11.82 -10.06
C ALA A 104 -18.16 12.31 -11.31
N TRP A 105 -16.84 12.40 -11.20
CA TRP A 105 -15.95 12.75 -12.30
C TRP A 105 -15.37 11.49 -12.93
N TYR A 106 -15.55 11.35 -14.25
CA TYR A 106 -15.01 10.28 -15.08
C TYR A 106 -14.14 10.89 -16.18
N PRO A 107 -12.80 10.92 -16.05
CA PRO A 107 -11.93 11.58 -17.02
C PRO A 107 -11.93 10.94 -18.42
N TYR A 108 -12.34 9.67 -18.53
CA TYR A 108 -12.28 8.87 -19.78
C TYR A 108 -13.60 8.15 -20.10
N GLY A 109 -14.71 8.82 -19.79
CA GLY A 109 -16.04 8.26 -19.99
C GLY A 109 -16.48 7.26 -18.94
N ILE A 110 -17.74 6.87 -19.05
CA ILE A 110 -18.41 5.98 -18.11
C ILE A 110 -18.35 4.56 -18.70
N PRO A 111 -17.70 3.59 -18.02
CA PRO A 111 -17.70 2.23 -18.52
C PRO A 111 -19.11 1.63 -18.56
N THR A 112 -19.33 0.71 -19.48
CA THR A 112 -20.58 -0.06 -19.57
C THR A 112 -20.37 -1.48 -19.05
N GLY A 113 -21.30 -1.99 -18.25
CA GLY A 113 -21.28 -3.36 -17.77
C GLY A 113 -21.63 -3.45 -16.28
N GLN A 114 -21.76 -4.67 -15.79
CA GLN A 114 -22.05 -4.93 -14.38
C GLN A 114 -20.81 -4.69 -13.52
N LEU A 115 -20.96 -3.94 -12.44
CA LEU A 115 -19.91 -3.69 -11.47
C LEU A 115 -19.82 -4.86 -10.49
N VAL A 116 -18.65 -5.52 -10.46
CA VAL A 116 -18.36 -6.65 -9.58
C VAL A 116 -17.32 -6.22 -8.56
N GLY A 117 -17.76 -5.94 -7.34
CA GLY A 117 -16.87 -5.59 -6.24
C GLY A 117 -16.26 -6.82 -5.59
N ILE A 118 -14.93 -6.82 -5.40
CA ILE A 118 -14.27 -7.82 -4.57
C ILE A 118 -14.01 -7.23 -3.18
N ALA A 119 -14.69 -7.78 -2.18
CA ALA A 119 -14.62 -7.31 -0.81
C ALA A 119 -13.79 -8.25 0.09
N SER A 120 -13.14 -7.66 1.08
CA SER A 120 -12.44 -8.42 2.11
C SER A 120 -12.39 -7.64 3.42
N SER A 121 -12.50 -8.36 4.53
CA SER A 121 -12.09 -7.84 5.84
C SER A 121 -10.59 -7.54 5.83
N ARG A 122 -10.13 -6.68 6.77
CA ARG A 122 -8.70 -6.33 6.92
C ARG A 122 -7.82 -7.57 6.95
N LEU A 123 -6.74 -7.56 6.17
CA LEU A 123 -5.84 -8.71 6.03
C LEU A 123 -4.76 -8.77 7.11
N GLY A 124 -4.45 -7.67 7.80
CA GLY A 124 -3.30 -7.61 8.70
C GLY A 124 -1.99 -7.47 7.91
N ARG A 125 -0.85 -7.65 8.59
CA ARG A 125 0.48 -7.36 8.02
C ARG A 125 1.12 -8.56 7.29
N ARG A 126 0.80 -9.78 7.71
CA ARG A 126 1.40 -11.02 7.22
C ARG A 126 0.66 -11.54 5.99
N LEU A 127 0.83 -10.86 4.87
CA LEU A 127 0.10 -11.16 3.63
C LEU A 127 0.61 -12.43 2.94
N ASP A 128 1.91 -12.68 3.00
CA ASP A 128 2.56 -13.91 2.53
C ASP A 128 2.04 -15.18 3.20
N GLU A 129 1.57 -15.07 4.44
CA GLU A 129 0.92 -16.17 5.18
C GLU A 129 -0.56 -16.36 4.79
N LYS A 130 -1.05 -15.68 3.74
CA LYS A 130 -2.44 -15.75 3.28
C LYS A 130 -2.61 -16.29 1.85
N PRO A 131 -1.99 -17.43 1.49
CA PRO A 131 -2.10 -17.99 0.14
C PRO A 131 -3.56 -18.22 -0.29
N GLY A 132 -4.40 -18.74 0.62
CA GLY A 132 -5.81 -19.00 0.34
C GLY A 132 -6.62 -17.74 0.00
N TRP A 133 -6.23 -16.55 0.50
CA TRP A 133 -6.89 -15.31 0.13
C TRP A 133 -6.57 -14.92 -1.32
N PHE A 134 -5.29 -14.98 -1.71
CA PHE A 134 -4.86 -14.68 -3.08
C PHE A 134 -5.33 -15.73 -4.08
N GLN A 135 -5.45 -16.99 -3.66
CA GLN A 135 -6.07 -18.05 -4.45
C GLN A 135 -7.53 -17.70 -4.81
N ARG A 136 -8.33 -17.26 -3.84
CA ARG A 136 -9.72 -16.82 -4.08
C ARG A 136 -9.77 -15.61 -5.01
N LEU A 137 -8.90 -14.62 -4.81
CA LEU A 137 -8.81 -13.47 -5.70
C LEU A 137 -8.54 -13.89 -7.15
N ARG A 138 -7.57 -14.79 -7.38
CA ARG A 138 -7.30 -15.35 -8.71
C ARG A 138 -8.51 -16.06 -9.30
N GLN A 139 -9.20 -16.88 -8.51
CA GLN A 139 -10.40 -17.60 -8.96
C GLN A 139 -11.52 -16.64 -9.36
N TYR A 140 -11.78 -15.60 -8.58
CA TYR A 140 -12.72 -14.55 -8.94
C TYR A 140 -12.34 -13.81 -10.21
N CYS A 141 -11.07 -13.44 -10.38
CA CYS A 141 -10.62 -12.82 -11.63
C CYS A 141 -10.84 -13.74 -12.84
N ARG A 142 -10.68 -15.05 -12.70
CA ARG A 142 -10.97 -16.03 -13.77
C ARG A 142 -12.46 -16.11 -14.11
N GLN A 143 -13.33 -16.00 -13.12
CA GLN A 143 -14.79 -16.09 -13.27
C GLN A 143 -15.43 -14.80 -13.79
N LEU A 144 -14.72 -13.68 -13.76
CA LEU A 144 -15.19 -12.41 -14.32
C LEU A 144 -15.31 -12.52 -15.84
N ASP A 145 -16.52 -12.30 -16.34
CA ASP A 145 -16.83 -12.17 -17.76
C ASP A 145 -16.36 -10.78 -18.26
N PRO A 146 -15.26 -10.69 -19.03
CA PRO A 146 -14.70 -9.42 -19.44
C PRO A 146 -15.58 -8.66 -20.46
N HIS A 147 -16.61 -9.28 -21.04
CA HIS A 147 -17.48 -8.63 -22.01
C HIS A 147 -18.62 -7.86 -21.37
N ASN A 148 -19.09 -8.30 -20.20
CA ASN A 148 -20.27 -7.74 -19.55
C ASN A 148 -20.02 -7.28 -18.11
N GLN A 149 -18.84 -7.55 -17.53
CA GLN A 149 -18.55 -7.25 -16.14
C GLN A 149 -17.23 -6.48 -16.01
N LEU A 150 -17.19 -5.58 -15.03
CA LEU A 150 -15.97 -4.87 -14.62
C LEU A 150 -15.70 -5.12 -13.16
N LEU A 151 -14.42 -5.23 -12.79
CA LEU A 151 -14.03 -5.21 -11.38
C LEU A 151 -14.18 -3.80 -10.82
N LEU A 152 -14.97 -3.65 -9.76
CA LEU A 152 -15.03 -2.42 -8.99
C LEU A 152 -13.98 -2.48 -7.86
N THR A 153 -13.07 -1.50 -7.87
CA THR A 153 -12.15 -1.25 -6.74
C THR A 153 -12.47 0.08 -6.12
N VAL A 154 -12.56 0.14 -4.79
CA VAL A 154 -12.77 1.40 -4.07
C VAL A 154 -11.55 1.70 -3.21
N SER A 155 -10.91 2.83 -3.48
CA SER A 155 -9.71 3.29 -2.78
C SER A 155 -9.91 3.23 -1.26
N GLN A 156 -8.86 2.86 -0.53
CA GLN A 156 -8.83 2.68 0.93
C GLN A 156 -9.57 1.45 1.49
N THR A 157 -10.30 0.69 0.67
CA THR A 157 -10.80 -0.62 1.11
C THR A 157 -9.67 -1.64 1.24
N ALA A 158 -9.85 -2.64 2.09
CA ALA A 158 -8.79 -3.61 2.38
C ALA A 158 -8.35 -4.45 1.17
N ALA A 159 -9.21 -4.63 0.17
CA ALA A 159 -8.92 -5.43 -1.02
C ALA A 159 -8.38 -4.61 -2.20
N ALA A 160 -8.61 -3.28 -2.21
CA ALA A 160 -8.37 -2.41 -3.36
C ALA A 160 -7.01 -2.57 -4.06
N PRO A 161 -5.85 -2.47 -3.37
CA PRO A 161 -4.56 -2.54 -4.07
C PRO A 161 -4.34 -3.90 -4.75
N TYR A 162 -4.82 -4.98 -4.13
CA TYR A 162 -4.67 -6.33 -4.68
C TYR A 162 -5.61 -6.56 -5.87
N VAL A 163 -6.85 -6.08 -5.80
CA VAL A 163 -7.84 -6.24 -6.89
C VAL A 163 -7.43 -5.39 -8.08
N ALA A 164 -6.98 -4.14 -7.86
CA ALA A 164 -6.49 -3.27 -8.92
C ALA A 164 -5.28 -3.90 -9.63
N ARG A 165 -4.31 -4.41 -8.86
CA ARG A 165 -3.15 -5.09 -9.44
C ARG A 165 -3.53 -6.39 -10.15
N ALA A 166 -4.45 -7.17 -9.59
CA ALA A 166 -4.95 -8.39 -10.23
C ALA A 166 -5.68 -8.09 -11.54
N ALA A 167 -6.45 -7.00 -11.61
CA ALA A 167 -7.10 -6.57 -12.83
C ALA A 167 -6.07 -6.28 -13.94
N GLN A 168 -4.97 -5.59 -13.61
CA GLN A 168 -3.87 -5.36 -14.55
C GLN A 168 -3.20 -6.67 -14.99
N LEU A 169 -2.80 -7.52 -14.04
CA LEU A 169 -2.11 -8.78 -14.31
C LEU A 169 -2.93 -9.77 -15.16
N PHE A 170 -4.26 -9.73 -15.01
CA PHE A 170 -5.18 -10.62 -15.72
C PHE A 170 -5.92 -9.94 -16.87
N GLU A 171 -5.52 -8.72 -17.23
CA GLU A 171 -6.14 -7.93 -18.31
C GLU A 171 -7.66 -7.84 -18.16
N LYS A 172 -8.14 -7.66 -16.91
CA LYS A 172 -9.57 -7.56 -16.61
C LYS A 172 -10.01 -6.11 -16.61
N PRO A 173 -11.16 -5.80 -17.24
CA PRO A 173 -11.71 -4.47 -17.19
C PRO A 173 -12.02 -4.09 -15.74
N SER A 174 -11.68 -2.87 -15.35
CA SER A 174 -11.90 -2.41 -13.98
C SER A 174 -12.22 -0.93 -13.87
N LEU A 175 -13.04 -0.60 -12.87
CA LEU A 175 -13.34 0.76 -12.46
C LEU A 175 -12.72 1.00 -11.07
N GLN A 176 -11.84 1.97 -10.96
CA GLN A 176 -11.30 2.44 -9.70
C GLN A 176 -12.05 3.67 -9.20
N ALA A 177 -12.76 3.53 -8.10
CA ALA A 177 -13.46 4.63 -7.44
C ALA A 177 -12.63 5.23 -6.29
N THR A 178 -12.59 6.55 -6.22
CA THR A 178 -12.02 7.31 -5.11
C THR A 178 -13.09 8.21 -4.51
N ILE A 179 -13.39 8.03 -3.21
CA ILE A 179 -14.49 8.70 -2.54
C ILE A 179 -13.95 9.75 -1.57
N ILE A 180 -14.36 11.01 -1.77
CA ILE A 180 -13.97 12.11 -0.89
C ILE A 180 -15.11 12.36 0.11
N ASP A 181 -15.00 11.80 1.30
CA ASP A 181 -16.08 11.85 2.29
C ASP A 181 -16.07 13.10 3.18
N SER A 182 -14.92 13.77 3.29
CA SER A 182 -14.80 15.03 4.02
C SER A 182 -15.24 16.21 3.18
N ALA A 183 -15.68 17.32 3.79
CA ALA A 183 -16.06 18.57 3.11
C ALA A 183 -14.88 19.31 2.42
N ARG A 184 -13.88 18.58 1.91
CA ARG A 184 -12.70 19.07 1.22
C ARG A 184 -12.97 19.26 -0.27
N TRP A 185 -13.95 20.09 -0.59
CA TRP A 185 -14.36 20.40 -1.97
C TRP A 185 -13.21 20.84 -2.87
N ARG A 186 -12.33 21.72 -2.38
CA ARG A 186 -11.15 22.18 -3.12
C ARG A 186 -10.21 21.03 -3.49
N TYR A 187 -10.04 20.04 -2.61
CA TYR A 187 -9.20 18.88 -2.89
C TYR A 187 -9.83 17.99 -3.97
N TRP A 188 -11.15 17.75 -3.90
CA TRP A 188 -11.84 17.01 -4.95
C TRP A 188 -11.77 17.73 -6.31
N GLY A 189 -11.96 19.06 -6.33
CA GLY A 189 -11.79 19.84 -7.54
C GLY A 189 -10.37 19.82 -8.10
N GLN A 190 -9.35 19.82 -7.23
CA GLN A 190 -7.97 19.60 -7.66
C GLN A 190 -7.78 18.23 -8.32
N LEU A 191 -8.37 17.16 -7.77
CA LEU A 191 -8.32 15.83 -8.41
C LEU A 191 -8.95 15.84 -9.81
N VAL A 192 -10.04 16.59 -10.03
CA VAL A 192 -10.63 16.74 -11.37
C VAL A 192 -9.61 17.32 -12.35
N TRP A 193 -8.90 18.37 -11.97
CA TRP A 193 -7.90 19.02 -12.83
C TRP A 193 -6.65 18.18 -13.02
N ASP A 194 -6.14 17.55 -11.96
CA ASP A 194 -4.92 16.73 -12.01
C ASP A 194 -5.11 15.49 -12.89
N THR A 195 -6.33 14.92 -12.90
CA THR A 195 -6.66 13.68 -13.63
C THR A 195 -7.20 13.92 -15.03
N ALA A 196 -7.55 15.16 -15.37
CA ALA A 196 -8.11 15.54 -16.66
C ALA A 196 -7.19 15.22 -17.85
N LEU A 197 -5.88 15.23 -17.65
CA LEU A 197 -4.87 15.01 -18.68
C LEU A 197 -4.03 13.75 -18.47
N GLU A 198 -4.39 12.89 -17.52
CA GLU A 198 -3.69 11.62 -17.34
C GLU A 198 -3.79 10.73 -18.61
N VAL A 199 -2.96 9.69 -18.66
CA VAL A 199 -2.99 8.73 -19.77
C VAL A 199 -4.07 7.68 -19.46
N HIS A 200 -5.01 7.51 -20.37
CA HIS A 200 -5.99 6.43 -20.28
C HIS A 200 -5.35 5.10 -20.66
N HIS A 201 -5.56 4.10 -19.83
CA HIS A 201 -5.22 2.73 -20.15
C HIS A 201 -6.50 1.98 -20.57
N PRO A 202 -6.56 1.42 -21.80
CA PRO A 202 -7.75 0.69 -22.25
C PRO A 202 -8.18 -0.38 -21.24
N GLY A 203 -9.46 -0.40 -20.88
CA GLY A 203 -10.01 -1.33 -19.90
C GLY A 203 -9.84 -0.89 -18.44
N LEU A 204 -9.19 0.24 -18.15
CA LEU A 204 -9.02 0.77 -16.79
C LEU A 204 -9.65 2.16 -16.70
N TRP A 205 -10.77 2.23 -16.01
CA TRP A 205 -11.48 3.47 -15.74
C TRP A 205 -11.22 3.92 -14.31
N SER A 206 -11.29 5.23 -14.10
CA SER A 206 -11.24 5.85 -12.78
C SER A 206 -12.46 6.74 -12.60
N THR A 207 -12.96 6.83 -11.36
CA THR A 207 -14.02 7.76 -10.98
C THR A 207 -13.72 8.43 -9.65
N PHE A 208 -13.94 9.73 -9.59
CA PHE A 208 -13.68 10.55 -8.41
C PHE A 208 -14.99 11.13 -7.91
N VAL A 209 -15.45 10.65 -6.76
CA VAL A 209 -16.75 11.00 -6.20
C VAL A 209 -16.59 12.09 -5.14
N SER A 210 -17.40 13.14 -5.28
CA SER A 210 -17.32 14.34 -4.46
C SER A 210 -17.77 14.11 -3.02
N PRO A 211 -17.57 15.10 -2.12
CA PRO A 211 -18.34 15.20 -0.89
C PRO A 211 -19.85 15.27 -1.17
N VAL A 212 -20.67 15.06 -0.13
CA VAL A 212 -22.13 15.16 -0.22
C VAL A 212 -22.52 16.59 -0.62
N ILE A 213 -23.33 16.73 -1.67
CA ILE A 213 -23.85 18.02 -2.17
C ILE A 213 -24.86 18.58 -1.18
N ASP A 214 -25.84 17.76 -0.81
CA ASP A 214 -26.93 18.13 0.11
C ASP A 214 -27.00 17.11 1.27
N PRO A 215 -26.58 17.50 2.49
CA PRO A 215 -26.63 16.63 3.65
C PRO A 215 -28.06 16.37 4.15
N HIS A 216 -29.06 17.18 3.76
CA HIS A 216 -30.45 17.03 4.21
C HIS A 216 -31.20 15.94 3.43
N ARG A 217 -30.78 15.63 2.19
CA ARG A 217 -31.16 14.39 1.47
C ARG A 217 -30.34 13.18 1.94
N SER A 218 -30.15 13.07 3.25
CA SER A 218 -29.30 12.05 3.86
C SER A 218 -29.80 10.63 3.58
N PRO A 219 -28.87 9.65 3.52
CA PRO A 219 -29.19 8.24 3.32
C PRO A 219 -30.23 7.72 4.33
N MET A 220 -31.04 6.74 3.91
CA MET A 220 -32.29 6.29 4.58
C MET A 220 -32.22 5.85 6.06
N ASP A 221 -31.07 5.86 6.73
CA ASP A 221 -31.01 5.71 8.20
C ASP A 221 -29.66 6.23 8.74
N PRO A 222 -29.62 7.40 9.41
CA PRO A 222 -28.38 7.99 9.91
C PRO A 222 -27.70 7.22 11.06
N SER A 223 -28.34 6.26 11.72
CA SER A 223 -27.91 5.88 13.08
C SER A 223 -26.85 4.77 13.18
N GLN A 224 -26.54 4.02 12.11
CA GLN A 224 -25.47 3.01 12.13
C GLN A 224 -24.54 3.02 10.90
N LEU A 225 -25.09 3.21 9.69
CA LEU A 225 -24.29 3.21 8.46
C LEU A 225 -23.37 4.43 8.34
N ALA A 226 -23.77 5.59 8.89
CA ALA A 226 -22.95 6.81 8.85
C ALA A 226 -21.62 6.66 9.60
N ARG A 227 -21.54 5.75 10.59
CA ARG A 227 -20.31 5.43 11.32
C ARG A 227 -19.36 4.52 10.53
N ILE A 228 -19.87 3.86 9.50
CA ILE A 228 -19.09 2.99 8.63
C ILE A 228 -18.41 3.84 7.54
N PRO A 229 -17.09 3.64 7.30
CA PRO A 229 -16.38 4.42 6.29
C PRO A 229 -17.06 4.40 4.91
N ALA A 230 -17.13 5.57 4.26
CA ALA A 230 -17.80 5.69 2.96
C ALA A 230 -17.20 4.81 1.86
N HIS A 231 -15.90 4.50 1.92
CA HIS A 231 -15.27 3.60 0.93
C HIS A 231 -15.81 2.16 1.03
N ASP A 232 -16.02 1.64 2.25
CA ASP A 232 -16.59 0.31 2.43
C ASP A 232 -18.07 0.29 2.03
N ARG A 233 -18.83 1.34 2.39
CA ARG A 233 -20.23 1.50 1.95
C ARG A 233 -20.33 1.54 0.42
N THR A 234 -19.52 2.36 -0.24
CA THR A 234 -19.45 2.46 -1.71
C THR A 234 -19.23 1.10 -2.35
N LEU A 235 -18.22 0.37 -1.89
CA LEU A 235 -17.88 -0.92 -2.50
C LEU A 235 -19.12 -1.82 -2.51
N ILE A 236 -19.85 -1.87 -1.39
CA ILE A 236 -21.01 -2.74 -1.22
C ILE A 236 -22.26 -2.22 -1.93
N SER A 237 -22.55 -0.92 -1.89
CA SER A 237 -23.75 -0.37 -2.51
C SER A 237 -23.63 -0.15 -4.02
N ALA A 238 -22.42 0.14 -4.51
CA ALA A 238 -22.20 0.42 -5.93
C ALA A 238 -22.02 -0.82 -6.81
N SER A 239 -21.81 -1.99 -6.20
CA SER A 239 -21.59 -3.21 -6.98
C SER A 239 -22.91 -3.91 -7.29
N ASP A 240 -23.13 -4.28 -8.55
CA ASP A 240 -24.19 -5.21 -8.93
C ASP A 240 -23.97 -6.58 -8.28
N LYS A 241 -22.71 -7.04 -8.18
CA LYS A 241 -22.32 -8.28 -7.51
C LYS A 241 -21.16 -8.05 -6.54
N ILE A 242 -21.18 -8.73 -5.40
CA ILE A 242 -20.11 -8.70 -4.40
C ILE A 242 -19.52 -10.09 -4.21
N TRP A 243 -18.21 -10.19 -4.41
CA TRP A 243 -17.45 -11.42 -4.19
C TRP A 243 -16.52 -11.25 -2.99
N ILE A 244 -16.65 -12.12 -2.00
CA ILE A 244 -16.02 -11.94 -0.70
C ILE A 244 -14.85 -12.90 -0.52
N CYS A 245 -13.63 -12.37 -0.48
CA CYS A 245 -12.45 -13.20 -0.24
C CYS A 245 -12.29 -13.59 1.24
N GLN A 246 -12.62 -12.70 2.18
CA GLN A 246 -12.59 -12.99 3.62
C GLN A 246 -13.63 -12.14 4.37
N LEU A 247 -14.41 -12.79 5.24
CA LEU A 247 -15.39 -12.14 6.11
C LEU A 247 -15.08 -12.47 7.58
N ARG A 248 -14.75 -11.46 8.38
CA ARG A 248 -14.60 -11.60 9.83
C ARG A 248 -15.95 -11.50 10.52
N ARG A 249 -16.19 -12.34 11.53
CA ARG A 249 -17.37 -12.25 12.39
C ARG A 249 -17.38 -10.90 13.11
N ASN A 250 -18.55 -10.30 13.21
CA ASN A 250 -18.82 -9.00 13.84
C ASN A 250 -17.98 -7.84 13.26
N GLY A 251 -17.46 -7.99 12.04
CA GLY A 251 -16.71 -6.95 11.35
C GLY A 251 -17.62 -6.00 10.57
N ILE A 252 -17.12 -4.80 10.27
CA ILE A 252 -17.80 -3.78 9.45
C ILE A 252 -18.33 -4.37 8.14
N LEU A 253 -17.51 -5.14 7.43
CA LEU A 253 -17.93 -5.75 6.16
C LEU A 253 -19.10 -6.72 6.33
N GLN A 254 -19.16 -7.47 7.45
CA GLN A 254 -20.29 -8.36 7.71
C GLN A 254 -21.57 -7.56 7.98
N GLN A 255 -21.48 -6.45 8.71
CA GLN A 255 -22.61 -5.56 8.93
C GLN A 255 -23.15 -5.02 7.60
N LEU A 256 -22.28 -4.52 6.72
CA LEU A 256 -22.68 -4.04 5.39
C LEU A 256 -23.29 -5.12 4.52
N VAL A 257 -22.72 -6.33 4.52
CA VAL A 257 -23.25 -7.47 3.77
C VAL A 257 -24.64 -7.86 4.28
N ASN A 258 -24.85 -7.88 5.60
CA ASN A 258 -26.15 -8.16 6.19
C ASN A 258 -27.17 -7.08 5.82
N GLN A 259 -26.78 -5.79 5.90
CA GLN A 259 -27.64 -4.67 5.51
C GLN A 259 -28.03 -4.72 4.04
N ARG A 260 -27.10 -5.09 3.15
CA ARG A 260 -27.41 -5.34 1.74
C ARG A 260 -28.41 -6.48 1.58
N LEU A 261 -28.20 -7.62 2.25
CA LEU A 261 -29.10 -8.79 2.13
C LEU A 261 -30.53 -8.48 2.57
N THR A 262 -30.74 -7.59 3.53
CA THR A 262 -32.08 -7.17 3.99
C THR A 262 -32.67 -6.01 3.17
N SER A 263 -31.91 -5.44 2.24
CA SER A 263 -32.37 -4.30 1.44
C SER A 263 -33.18 -4.76 0.22
N HIS A 264 -34.24 -4.03 -0.09
CA HIS A 264 -35.15 -4.31 -1.22
C HIS A 264 -34.46 -4.30 -2.60
N TRP A 265 -33.35 -3.58 -2.74
CA TRP A 265 -32.58 -3.50 -4.00
C TRP A 265 -31.60 -4.67 -4.21
N SER A 266 -31.34 -5.49 -3.19
CA SER A 266 -30.39 -6.60 -3.31
C SER A 266 -31.02 -7.79 -4.02
N ARG A 267 -30.47 -8.13 -5.19
CA ARG A 267 -30.93 -9.30 -5.96
C ARG A 267 -30.43 -10.62 -5.35
N PRO A 268 -31.20 -11.72 -5.40
CA PRO A 268 -30.71 -13.05 -5.10
C PRO A 268 -29.43 -13.39 -5.89
N GLY A 269 -28.46 -14.04 -5.25
CA GLY A 269 -27.17 -14.39 -5.88
C GLY A 269 -26.21 -13.21 -6.11
N SER A 270 -26.57 -11.98 -5.73
CA SER A 270 -25.69 -10.81 -5.87
C SER A 270 -24.52 -10.80 -4.88
N ILE A 271 -24.47 -11.72 -3.92
CA ILE A 271 -23.35 -11.88 -2.98
C ILE A 271 -22.82 -13.31 -3.06
N ARG A 272 -21.51 -13.44 -3.29
CA ARG A 272 -20.80 -14.72 -3.36
C ARG A 272 -19.70 -14.79 -2.29
N ARG A 273 -19.62 -15.90 -1.58
CA ARG A 273 -18.61 -16.14 -0.52
C ARG A 273 -17.59 -17.23 -0.87
N ASP A 274 -17.90 -18.08 -1.84
CA ASP A 274 -17.02 -19.17 -2.28
C ASP A 274 -16.97 -19.22 -3.83
N PRO A 275 -15.78 -19.17 -4.45
CA PRO A 275 -15.63 -19.39 -5.89
C PRO A 275 -15.83 -20.84 -6.34
N SER A 276 -15.95 -21.84 -5.46
CA SER A 276 -15.92 -23.28 -5.81
C SER A 276 -17.04 -23.79 -6.74
N GLU A 277 -18.14 -23.05 -6.93
CA GLU A 277 -19.30 -23.52 -7.70
C GLU A 277 -19.18 -23.47 -9.24
N ALA A 278 -18.10 -22.92 -9.82
CA ALA A 278 -17.96 -22.85 -11.28
C ALA A 278 -16.93 -23.88 -11.79
N ASN A 279 -17.37 -24.79 -12.66
CA ASN A 279 -16.51 -25.66 -13.49
C ASN A 279 -15.65 -24.79 -14.41
N VAL A 280 -14.53 -24.27 -13.91
CA VAL A 280 -13.54 -23.53 -14.69
C VAL A 280 -12.44 -24.48 -15.11
N ASP A 281 -12.22 -24.61 -16.41
CA ASP A 281 -11.10 -25.37 -17.00
C ASP A 281 -9.76 -24.87 -16.41
N GLN A 282 -9.09 -25.76 -15.67
CA GLN A 282 -7.89 -25.43 -14.91
C GLN A 282 -6.64 -25.32 -15.80
N ASN A 283 -6.66 -25.90 -17.00
CA ASN A 283 -5.44 -26.14 -17.79
C ASN A 283 -4.97 -24.90 -18.57
N THR A 284 -5.88 -24.18 -19.24
CA THR A 284 -5.52 -23.10 -20.19
C THR A 284 -4.87 -21.90 -19.50
N ASN A 285 -5.29 -21.61 -18.27
CA ASN A 285 -4.77 -20.45 -17.55
C ASN A 285 -3.48 -20.73 -16.76
N GLN A 286 -3.26 -21.95 -16.26
CA GLN A 286 -2.02 -22.32 -15.55
C GLN A 286 -0.75 -22.01 -16.38
N GLN A 287 -0.82 -22.17 -17.71
CA GLN A 287 0.28 -21.82 -18.60
C GLN A 287 0.58 -20.31 -18.62
N LYS A 288 -0.43 -19.42 -18.69
CA LYS A 288 -0.24 -17.96 -18.64
C LYS A 288 0.38 -17.53 -17.30
N TYR A 289 -0.06 -18.10 -16.17
CA TYR A 289 0.52 -17.86 -14.84
C TYR A 289 1.99 -18.29 -14.77
N SER A 290 2.32 -19.46 -15.32
CA SER A 290 3.69 -19.98 -15.31
C SER A 290 4.67 -19.05 -16.04
N ARG A 291 4.23 -18.40 -17.13
CA ARG A 291 5.05 -17.47 -17.91
C ARG A 291 5.32 -16.19 -17.13
N LEU A 292 4.27 -15.59 -16.56
CA LEU A 292 4.39 -14.37 -15.73
C LEU A 292 5.25 -14.60 -14.48
N SER A 293 5.10 -15.77 -13.84
CA SER A 293 5.89 -16.15 -12.65
C SER A 293 7.38 -16.35 -12.97
N LYS A 294 7.72 -16.93 -14.14
CA LYS A 294 9.12 -17.15 -14.55
C LYS A 294 9.89 -15.85 -14.74
N THR A 295 9.26 -14.80 -15.26
CA THR A 295 9.89 -13.48 -15.43
C THR A 295 10.24 -12.76 -14.13
N LEU A 296 9.62 -13.13 -13.00
CA LEU A 296 9.84 -12.50 -11.70
C LEU A 296 10.97 -13.18 -10.89
N SER A 297 11.45 -14.36 -11.30
CA SER A 297 12.54 -15.08 -10.61
C SER A 297 13.91 -14.54 -11.02
N SER A 298 14.32 -13.40 -10.45
CA SER A 298 15.68 -12.85 -10.62
C SER A 298 16.70 -13.35 -9.59
N LEU A 299 16.25 -14.06 -8.54
CA LEU A 299 17.12 -14.59 -7.49
C LEU A 299 17.54 -16.05 -7.76
N THR A 300 18.02 -16.35 -8.96
CA THR A 300 18.75 -17.61 -9.19
C THR A 300 20.19 -17.42 -8.74
N ALA A 301 20.45 -17.68 -7.45
CA ALA A 301 21.82 -17.79 -6.99
C ALA A 301 22.51 -18.96 -7.71
N PRO A 302 23.77 -18.81 -8.14
CA PRO A 302 24.52 -19.93 -8.71
C PRO A 302 24.55 -21.08 -7.69
N LYS A 303 24.27 -22.32 -8.15
CA LYS A 303 24.37 -23.50 -7.30
C LYS A 303 25.80 -23.60 -6.76
N ARG A 304 25.99 -23.36 -5.46
CA ARG A 304 27.27 -23.49 -4.78
C ARG A 304 27.34 -24.84 -4.08
N LYS A 305 28.55 -25.36 -3.88
CA LYS A 305 28.77 -26.48 -2.96
C LYS A 305 28.27 -26.03 -1.59
N ALA A 306 27.37 -26.81 -0.99
CA ALA A 306 26.75 -26.45 0.29
C ALA A 306 27.82 -26.15 1.35
N SER A 307 27.65 -25.03 2.04
CA SER A 307 28.51 -24.67 3.18
C SER A 307 28.43 -25.71 4.29
N PRO A 308 29.48 -25.87 5.11
CA PRO A 308 29.41 -26.73 6.28
C PRO A 308 28.34 -26.22 7.26
N VAL A 309 27.49 -27.15 7.71
CA VAL A 309 26.50 -26.95 8.78
C VAL A 309 27.04 -27.56 10.06
N ARG A 310 27.02 -26.82 11.17
CA ARG A 310 27.48 -27.29 12.50
C ARG A 310 26.61 -26.74 13.61
N HIS A 311 26.53 -27.45 14.73
CA HIS A 311 25.96 -26.85 15.93
C HIS A 311 26.90 -25.77 16.46
N ILE A 312 26.39 -24.67 17.02
CA ILE A 312 27.25 -23.54 17.44
C ILE A 312 28.31 -23.95 18.49
N SER A 313 28.00 -24.93 19.36
CA SER A 313 28.94 -25.47 20.35
C SER A 313 30.09 -26.28 19.76
N GLU A 314 29.99 -26.73 18.51
CA GLU A 314 31.03 -27.46 17.79
C GLU A 314 32.01 -26.51 17.07
N THR A 315 31.86 -25.21 17.29
CA THR A 315 32.67 -24.17 16.65
C THR A 315 33.47 -23.38 17.67
N SER A 316 34.58 -22.79 17.23
CA SER A 316 35.35 -21.85 18.04
C SER A 316 34.78 -20.43 18.01
N PHE A 317 33.63 -20.20 17.35
CA PHE A 317 33.09 -18.85 17.15
C PHE A 317 32.69 -18.15 18.45
N LEU A 318 32.34 -18.92 19.47
CA LEU A 318 31.90 -18.41 20.77
C LEU A 318 33.04 -18.18 21.78
N GLN A 319 34.30 -18.42 21.40
CA GLN A 319 35.43 -18.25 22.31
C GLN A 319 35.69 -16.76 22.61
N PRO A 320 35.90 -16.39 23.88
CA PRO A 320 36.36 -15.05 24.24
C PRO A 320 37.79 -14.77 23.69
N PRO A 321 38.09 -13.52 23.30
CA PRO A 321 37.17 -12.38 23.18
C PRO A 321 36.25 -12.52 21.96
N TRP A 322 35.03 -11.99 22.03
CA TRP A 322 34.08 -11.98 20.91
C TRP A 322 34.60 -11.10 19.75
N LYS A 323 34.97 -11.74 18.63
CA LYS A 323 35.66 -11.10 17.49
C LYS A 323 34.73 -10.65 16.36
N TYR A 324 33.42 -10.78 16.54
CA TYR A 324 32.44 -10.52 15.49
C TYR A 324 31.54 -9.34 15.83
N LEU A 325 30.92 -8.76 14.80
CA LEU A 325 29.74 -7.92 14.91
C LEU A 325 28.60 -8.64 14.21
N SER A 326 27.43 -8.66 14.84
CA SER A 326 26.28 -9.42 14.36
C SER A 326 25.24 -8.50 13.74
N HIS A 327 24.75 -8.84 12.55
CA HIS A 327 23.55 -8.28 11.96
C HIS A 327 22.47 -9.35 11.97
N TRP A 328 21.40 -9.15 12.76
CA TRP A 328 20.28 -10.07 12.76
C TRP A 328 19.24 -9.66 11.73
N THR A 329 18.61 -10.65 11.13
CA THR A 329 17.48 -10.46 10.23
C THR A 329 16.17 -10.60 10.99
N ARG A 330 15.14 -9.96 10.45
CA ARG A 330 13.78 -10.05 10.96
C ARG A 330 12.82 -10.25 9.81
N ARG A 331 11.58 -10.56 10.16
CA ARG A 331 10.46 -10.53 9.22
C ARG A 331 10.32 -9.14 8.59
N GLN A 332 10.04 -9.10 7.29
CA GLN A 332 9.71 -7.88 6.56
C GLN A 332 8.21 -7.80 6.29
N ASP A 333 7.50 -6.87 6.92
CA ASP A 333 6.08 -6.66 6.60
C ASP A 333 5.97 -5.83 5.31
N GLY A 334 5.64 -6.48 4.19
CA GLY A 334 5.42 -5.82 2.88
C GLY A 334 6.56 -6.01 1.88
N PRO A 335 6.80 -5.06 0.95
CA PRO A 335 7.87 -5.18 -0.02
C PRO A 335 9.24 -5.18 0.65
N TRP A 336 10.22 -5.81 0.01
CA TRP A 336 11.64 -5.64 0.37
C TRP A 336 12.08 -4.17 0.22
N PRO A 337 13.14 -3.71 0.91
CA PRO A 337 13.60 -2.33 0.82
C PRO A 337 13.94 -1.84 -0.60
N ASP A 338 14.37 -2.76 -1.46
CA ASP A 338 14.73 -2.57 -2.87
C ASP A 338 13.64 -3.04 -3.85
N GLN A 339 12.46 -3.42 -3.35
CA GLN A 339 11.36 -3.95 -4.17
C GLN A 339 10.24 -2.91 -4.32
N HIS A 340 9.75 -2.74 -5.55
CA HIS A 340 8.58 -1.90 -5.80
C HIS A 340 7.30 -2.54 -5.25
N GLN A 341 6.34 -1.72 -4.81
CA GLN A 341 5.07 -2.21 -4.27
C GLN A 341 4.34 -3.15 -5.24
N ASP A 342 4.33 -2.84 -6.53
CA ASP A 342 3.66 -3.69 -7.54
C ASP A 342 4.32 -5.05 -7.70
N GLN A 343 5.66 -5.12 -7.65
CA GLN A 343 6.38 -6.40 -7.70
C GLN A 343 6.01 -7.28 -6.50
N TRP A 344 5.86 -6.67 -5.32
CA TRP A 344 5.39 -7.39 -4.13
C TRP A 344 3.96 -7.90 -4.29
N LEU A 345 3.06 -7.08 -4.82
CA LEU A 345 1.69 -7.49 -5.11
C LEU A 345 1.65 -8.63 -6.14
N ASP A 346 2.52 -8.59 -7.16
CA ASP A 346 2.66 -9.67 -8.15
C ASP A 346 3.07 -10.98 -7.49
N GLU A 347 4.09 -10.96 -6.61
CA GLU A 347 4.53 -12.15 -5.88
C GLU A 347 3.40 -12.76 -5.02
N LEU A 348 2.61 -11.92 -4.36
CA LEU A 348 1.46 -12.36 -3.58
C LEU A 348 0.34 -12.96 -4.47
N ILE A 349 -0.06 -12.22 -5.49
CA ILE A 349 -1.18 -12.56 -6.37
C ILE A 349 -0.85 -13.78 -7.23
N LEU A 350 0.38 -13.91 -7.71
CA LEU A 350 0.84 -15.02 -8.55
C LEU A 350 1.40 -16.20 -7.74
N GLU A 351 1.43 -16.09 -6.41
CA GLU A 351 1.97 -17.15 -5.52
C GLU A 351 3.43 -17.49 -5.84
N HIS A 352 4.23 -16.45 -6.07
CA HIS A 352 5.66 -16.59 -6.32
C HIS A 352 6.39 -17.08 -5.05
N PRO A 353 7.37 -18.01 -5.15
CA PRO A 353 8.14 -18.45 -3.99
C PRO A 353 8.86 -17.30 -3.26
N GLY A 354 9.24 -16.26 -4.00
CA GLY A 354 9.86 -15.04 -3.47
C GLY A 354 8.95 -14.21 -2.56
N ARG A 355 7.67 -14.58 -2.39
CA ARG A 355 6.75 -13.86 -1.49
C ARG A 355 7.04 -14.09 -0.01
N ASP A 356 7.79 -15.12 0.37
CA ASP A 356 8.10 -15.37 1.78
C ASP A 356 8.80 -14.15 2.38
N ARG A 357 8.33 -13.70 3.54
CA ARG A 357 8.89 -12.55 4.27
C ARG A 357 9.46 -12.94 5.64
N SER A 358 9.61 -14.24 5.91
CA SER A 358 10.22 -14.77 7.12
C SER A 358 11.63 -14.21 7.37
N ALA A 359 12.10 -14.28 8.62
CA ALA A 359 13.46 -13.86 8.95
C ALA A 359 14.52 -14.71 8.22
N LEU A 360 14.21 -15.99 7.97
CA LEU A 360 15.01 -16.88 7.15
C LEU A 360 15.04 -16.41 5.68
N ALA A 361 13.89 -16.06 5.09
CA ALA A 361 13.84 -15.53 3.72
C ALA A 361 14.65 -14.24 3.58
N SER A 362 14.58 -13.33 4.56
CA SER A 362 15.43 -12.14 4.61
C SER A 362 16.93 -12.51 4.59
N LEU A 363 17.33 -13.53 5.36
CA LEU A 363 18.71 -14.00 5.42
C LEU A 363 19.15 -14.67 4.12
N ILE A 364 18.30 -15.51 3.53
CA ILE A 364 18.54 -16.10 2.20
C ILE A 364 18.73 -14.98 1.17
N ARG A 365 17.90 -13.94 1.19
CA ARG A 365 18.03 -12.79 0.28
C ARG A 365 19.38 -12.08 0.44
N ILE A 366 19.79 -11.78 1.68
CA ILE A 366 21.11 -11.18 1.98
C ILE A 366 22.24 -12.04 1.42
N VAL A 367 22.16 -13.36 1.60
CA VAL A 367 23.18 -14.30 1.12
C VAL A 367 23.19 -14.38 -0.40
N CYS A 368 22.03 -14.44 -1.06
CA CYS A 368 21.95 -14.49 -2.52
C CYS A 368 22.38 -13.17 -3.18
N GLN A 369 21.97 -12.03 -2.63
CA GLN A 369 22.32 -10.70 -3.13
C GLN A 369 23.73 -10.27 -2.75
N GLN A 370 24.35 -10.93 -1.76
CA GLN A 370 25.64 -10.53 -1.18
C GLN A 370 25.63 -9.06 -0.72
N GLN A 371 24.52 -8.60 -0.13
CA GLN A 371 24.37 -7.21 0.32
C GLN A 371 23.56 -7.13 1.61
N LEU A 372 23.95 -6.19 2.48
CA LEU A 372 23.12 -5.70 3.58
C LEU A 372 22.60 -4.32 3.20
N LEU A 373 21.32 -4.24 2.85
CA LEU A 373 20.68 -2.98 2.48
C LEU A 373 20.57 -2.06 3.70
N SER A 374 21.02 -0.82 3.53
CA SER A 374 20.86 0.21 4.55
C SER A 374 19.38 0.58 4.75
N SER A 375 19.00 0.93 5.97
CA SER A 375 17.69 1.52 6.27
C SER A 375 17.85 2.81 7.07
N LYS A 376 16.87 3.70 6.92
CA LYS A 376 16.68 4.92 7.72
C LYS A 376 15.69 4.74 8.86
N ASP A 377 15.04 3.58 8.94
CA ASP A 377 13.97 3.34 9.89
C ASP A 377 14.49 3.33 11.33
N SER A 378 13.86 4.14 12.19
CA SER A 378 14.27 4.32 13.59
C SER A 378 15.66 4.96 13.77
N ILE A 379 16.25 5.53 12.71
CA ILE A 379 17.53 6.23 12.75
C ILE A 379 17.26 7.74 12.83
N ARG A 380 17.82 8.39 13.85
CA ARG A 380 17.70 9.85 14.01
C ARG A 380 18.28 10.57 12.80
N GLY A 381 17.56 11.57 12.29
CA GLY A 381 17.97 12.29 11.08
C GLY A 381 17.74 11.52 9.78
N SER A 382 17.08 10.35 9.83
CA SER A 382 16.79 9.52 8.65
C SER A 382 18.04 9.12 7.83
N HIS A 383 19.18 8.96 8.50
CA HIS A 383 20.40 8.47 7.86
C HIS A 383 20.27 7.01 7.46
N GLN A 384 20.71 6.67 6.25
CA GLN A 384 20.77 5.30 5.76
C GLN A 384 21.98 4.58 6.37
N VAL A 385 21.74 3.55 7.17
CA VAL A 385 22.81 2.78 7.82
C VAL A 385 22.50 1.28 7.82
N VAL A 386 23.54 0.45 7.87
CA VAL A 386 23.46 -0.95 8.29
C VAL A 386 23.92 -1.03 9.73
N CYS A 387 23.06 -1.56 10.60
CA CYS A 387 23.35 -1.71 12.03
C CYS A 387 23.89 -3.11 12.33
N PHE A 388 24.84 -3.17 13.25
CA PHE A 388 25.37 -4.38 13.85
C PHE A 388 25.39 -4.23 15.37
N THR A 389 25.57 -5.34 16.08
CA THR A 389 25.81 -5.36 17.52
C THR A 389 27.13 -6.07 17.84
N ALA A 390 27.90 -5.51 18.77
CA ALA A 390 29.05 -6.19 19.36
C ALA A 390 28.66 -7.15 20.51
N THR A 391 27.37 -7.21 20.87
CA THR A 391 26.87 -8.11 21.92
C THR A 391 26.98 -9.57 21.45
N PRO A 392 27.70 -10.44 22.20
CA PRO A 392 27.88 -11.83 21.84
C PRO A 392 26.54 -12.58 21.69
N LEU A 393 26.46 -13.49 20.71
CA LEU A 393 25.24 -14.28 20.43
C LEU A 393 24.69 -14.99 21.68
N LEU A 394 25.57 -15.49 22.56
CA LEU A 394 25.19 -16.16 23.81
C LEU A 394 24.38 -15.28 24.78
N ARG A 395 24.47 -13.96 24.66
CA ARG A 395 23.69 -13.03 25.51
C ARG A 395 22.30 -12.75 24.95
N TRP A 396 22.02 -13.10 23.69
CA TRP A 396 20.81 -12.64 23.02
C TRP A 396 19.52 -13.17 23.63
N SER A 397 19.51 -14.41 24.13
CA SER A 397 18.33 -14.97 24.80
C SER A 397 17.90 -14.12 26.00
N SER A 398 18.86 -13.70 26.83
CA SER A 398 18.63 -12.82 27.99
C SER A 398 18.18 -11.40 27.62
N LEU A 399 18.50 -10.93 26.41
CA LEU A 399 18.16 -9.59 25.92
C LEU A 399 16.91 -9.56 25.04
N ARG A 400 16.40 -10.73 24.66
CA ARG A 400 15.29 -10.88 23.72
C ARG A 400 13.97 -10.49 24.38
N CYS A 401 13.56 -9.24 24.17
CA CYS A 401 12.30 -8.69 24.65
C CYS A 401 11.32 -8.46 23.49
N TYR A 402 10.04 -8.81 23.67
CA TYR A 402 8.98 -8.47 22.73
C TYR A 402 8.53 -7.02 22.94
N ARG A 403 8.60 -6.21 21.88
CA ARG A 403 8.16 -4.81 21.91
C ARG A 403 6.79 -4.70 21.28
N ALA A 404 5.74 -4.75 22.11
CA ALA A 404 4.34 -4.69 21.67
C ALA A 404 4.05 -3.51 20.73
N HIS A 405 4.56 -2.31 21.04
CA HIS A 405 4.39 -1.11 20.21
C HIS A 405 5.05 -1.22 18.82
N ARG A 406 6.07 -2.07 18.66
CA ARG A 406 6.70 -2.37 17.36
C ARG A 406 6.16 -3.65 16.72
N GLY A 407 5.44 -4.49 17.49
CA GLY A 407 4.95 -5.79 17.06
C GLY A 407 6.06 -6.79 16.74
N ARG A 408 7.24 -6.68 17.39
CA ARG A 408 8.43 -7.51 17.07
C ARG A 408 9.34 -7.72 18.27
N TRP A 409 10.23 -8.71 18.16
CA TRP A 409 11.33 -8.95 19.10
C TRP A 409 12.55 -8.08 18.74
N ASP A 410 13.33 -7.67 19.75
CA ASP A 410 14.54 -6.88 19.51
C ASP A 410 15.69 -7.75 18.96
N PHE A 411 15.89 -8.95 19.49
CA PHE A 411 16.89 -9.93 19.00
C PHE A 411 16.19 -11.15 18.40
N GLU A 412 16.29 -11.33 17.09
CA GLU A 412 15.81 -12.54 16.42
C GLU A 412 16.98 -13.50 16.15
N PRO A 413 16.78 -14.82 16.28
CA PRO A 413 17.84 -15.83 16.16
C PRO A 413 18.22 -16.17 14.71
N TYR A 414 18.24 -15.16 13.82
CA TYR A 414 18.63 -15.29 12.41
C TYR A 414 19.61 -14.18 12.07
N GLY A 415 20.69 -14.46 11.35
CA GLY A 415 21.57 -13.38 10.91
C GLY A 415 22.94 -13.82 10.40
N ILE A 416 23.80 -12.82 10.27
CA ILE A 416 25.20 -12.95 9.87
C ILE A 416 26.10 -12.33 10.95
N CYS A 417 27.15 -13.05 11.32
CA CYS A 417 28.24 -12.54 12.15
C CYS A 417 29.45 -12.29 11.26
N VAL A 418 30.00 -11.08 11.28
CA VAL A 418 31.13 -10.66 10.45
C VAL A 418 32.27 -10.23 11.37
N LYS A 419 33.52 -10.61 11.04
CA LYS A 419 34.69 -10.22 11.85
C LYS A 419 34.74 -8.70 12.01
N ARG A 420 34.96 -8.24 13.24
CA ARG A 420 35.00 -6.82 13.59
C ARG A 420 36.04 -6.06 12.77
N ASP A 421 37.27 -6.56 12.74
CA ASP A 421 38.39 -5.90 12.05
C ASP A 421 38.10 -5.68 10.56
N TRP A 422 37.40 -6.62 9.91
CA TRP A 422 36.98 -6.47 8.51
C TRP A 422 35.93 -5.36 8.35
N LEU A 423 34.94 -5.27 9.25
CA LEU A 423 33.93 -4.22 9.23
C LEU A 423 34.53 -2.84 9.56
N GLU A 424 35.48 -2.76 10.49
CA GLU A 424 36.23 -1.55 10.80
C GLU A 424 37.00 -1.03 9.58
N GLN A 425 37.72 -1.92 8.90
CA GLN A 425 38.42 -1.62 7.64
C GLN A 425 37.45 -1.16 6.54
N ALA A 426 36.26 -1.76 6.49
CA ALA A 426 35.19 -1.32 5.59
C ALA A 426 34.60 0.05 5.98
N GLY A 427 34.85 0.54 7.20
CA GLY A 427 34.40 1.85 7.67
C GLY A 427 33.21 1.82 8.63
N ALA A 428 32.83 0.64 9.15
CA ALA A 428 31.88 0.54 10.24
C ALA A 428 32.49 1.11 11.54
N ARG A 429 31.65 1.74 12.37
CA ARG A 429 32.10 2.42 13.59
C ARG A 429 31.14 2.15 14.75
N PRO A 430 31.62 2.17 16.00
CA PRO A 430 30.75 2.10 17.16
C PRO A 430 29.85 3.32 17.21
N VAL A 431 28.64 3.13 17.74
CA VAL A 431 27.67 4.20 17.94
C VAL A 431 28.08 5.11 19.10
N ILE A 432 27.85 6.41 18.91
CA ILE A 432 27.99 7.47 19.90
C ILE A 432 26.66 7.55 20.65
N TYR A 433 26.66 7.11 21.91
CA TYR A 433 25.50 7.20 22.78
C TYR A 433 25.46 8.53 23.52
N GLY A 434 24.34 9.25 23.41
CA GLY A 434 24.20 10.55 24.05
C GLY A 434 22.77 11.05 24.17
N ASP A 435 22.63 12.35 24.43
CA ASP A 435 21.36 13.08 24.51
C ASP A 435 21.17 14.07 23.34
N ASP A 436 20.16 14.95 23.45
CA ASP A 436 19.89 15.94 22.42
C ASP A 436 20.97 17.01 22.29
N ASN A 437 21.66 17.36 23.38
CA ASN A 437 22.78 18.30 23.36
C ASN A 437 23.98 17.69 22.64
N ASP A 438 24.28 16.42 22.92
CA ASP A 438 25.33 15.69 22.22
C ASP A 438 25.08 15.67 20.72
N TRP A 439 23.86 15.35 20.29
CA TRP A 439 23.48 15.35 18.87
C TRP A 439 23.70 16.71 18.19
N GLN A 440 23.35 17.81 18.85
CA GLN A 440 23.52 19.15 18.30
C GLN A 440 24.99 19.51 18.08
N ARG A 441 25.89 19.01 18.94
CA ARG A 441 27.34 19.22 18.85
C ARG A 441 28.02 18.33 17.81
N LEU A 442 27.40 17.24 17.39
CA LEU A 442 27.97 16.34 16.39
C LEU A 442 28.04 16.98 15.00
N ALA A 443 29.22 16.87 14.38
CA ALA A 443 29.40 17.17 12.97
C ALA A 443 28.52 16.26 12.10
N ASN A 444 28.06 16.74 10.94
CA ASN A 444 27.16 15.97 10.05
C ASN A 444 27.69 14.57 9.72
N ARG A 445 29.01 14.40 9.58
CA ARG A 445 29.65 13.10 9.32
C ARG A 445 29.56 12.09 10.47
N GLN A 446 29.30 12.54 11.70
CA GLN A 446 29.18 11.69 12.90
C GLN A 446 27.72 11.33 13.21
N ARG A 447 26.76 12.12 12.72
CA ARG A 447 25.33 11.94 12.98
C ARG A 447 24.77 10.56 12.60
N PRO A 448 25.20 9.90 11.50
CA PRO A 448 24.77 8.52 11.22
C PRO A 448 25.10 7.53 12.34
N PHE A 449 26.13 7.81 13.13
CA PHE A 449 26.62 6.97 14.22
C PHE A 449 26.04 7.37 15.59
N PHE A 450 25.06 8.26 15.68
CA PHE A 450 24.48 8.65 16.97
C PHE A 450 23.26 7.82 17.36
N GLN A 451 23.14 7.48 18.64
CA GLN A 451 21.96 6.87 19.24
C GLN A 451 21.64 7.52 20.58
N HIS A 452 20.35 7.71 20.86
CA HIS A 452 19.95 8.10 22.21
C HIS A 452 20.30 6.98 23.18
N ARG A 453 21.08 7.31 24.22
CA ARG A 453 21.42 6.31 25.25
C ARG A 453 20.18 5.80 25.96
N PHE A 454 19.24 6.68 26.25
CA PHE A 454 18.05 6.34 27.01
C PHE A 454 16.76 6.63 26.22
N GLY A 455 15.72 5.82 26.43
CA GLY A 455 14.40 6.08 25.85
C GLY A 455 13.83 7.45 26.26
N ARG A 456 13.20 8.16 25.31
CA ARG A 456 12.63 9.51 25.54
C ARG A 456 11.38 9.54 26.42
N ASN A 457 10.65 8.42 26.51
CA ASN A 457 9.34 8.34 27.16
C ASN A 457 9.34 7.50 28.43
N SER A 458 10.51 7.20 29.01
CA SER A 458 10.56 6.44 30.26
C SER A 458 10.46 7.41 31.43
N SER A 459 9.47 7.22 32.30
CA SER A 459 9.58 7.71 33.68
C SER A 459 10.90 7.22 34.28
N ALA A 460 11.46 7.95 35.26
CA ALA A 460 12.77 7.63 35.85
C ALA A 460 12.91 6.15 36.29
N ALA A 461 11.79 5.50 36.65
CA ALA A 461 11.72 4.11 37.07
C ALA A 461 11.82 3.04 35.95
N SER A 462 11.76 3.39 34.66
CA SER A 462 11.78 2.40 33.55
C SER A 462 12.71 2.79 32.38
N ARG A 463 13.79 3.53 32.67
CA ARG A 463 14.71 4.05 31.66
C ARG A 463 15.55 2.92 31.07
N TRP A 464 15.19 2.48 29.86
CA TRP A 464 15.96 1.48 29.10
C TRP A 464 17.27 2.11 28.57
N ASP A 465 18.42 1.52 28.90
CA ASP A 465 19.74 1.90 28.36
C ASP A 465 20.02 1.13 27.07
N TRP A 466 19.98 1.84 25.94
CA TRP A 466 20.28 1.30 24.60
C TRP A 466 21.77 0.97 24.41
N ALA A 467 22.67 1.42 25.29
CA ALA A 467 24.09 1.08 25.22
C ALA A 467 24.35 -0.43 25.43
N ILE A 468 23.39 -1.16 26.01
CA ILE A 468 23.48 -2.62 26.15
C ILE A 468 23.58 -3.36 24.81
N GLU A 469 23.08 -2.75 23.73
CA GLU A 469 23.16 -3.32 22.39
C GLU A 469 24.58 -3.19 21.79
N GLN A 470 25.45 -2.34 22.34
CA GLN A 470 26.79 -2.09 21.81
C GLN A 470 26.77 -1.95 20.29
N GLU A 471 25.92 -1.04 19.80
CA GLU A 471 25.57 -0.89 18.40
C GLU A 471 26.77 -0.37 17.60
N TRP A 472 26.93 -0.91 16.38
CA TRP A 472 27.86 -0.46 15.36
C TRP A 472 27.07 -0.11 14.11
N ARG A 473 27.54 0.87 13.34
CA ARG A 473 26.88 1.26 12.09
C ARG A 473 27.86 1.35 10.95
N TYR A 474 27.38 1.04 9.75
CA TYR A 474 28.02 1.33 8.48
C TYR A 474 27.09 2.26 7.68
N ALA A 475 27.61 3.39 7.18
CA ALA A 475 26.77 4.53 6.75
C ALA A 475 26.14 4.42 5.36
N GLN A 476 26.09 3.22 4.78
CA GLN A 476 25.59 2.92 3.43
C GLN A 476 25.12 1.47 3.34
N THR A 477 24.65 1.04 2.18
CA THR A 477 24.45 -0.39 1.89
C THR A 477 25.82 -1.08 1.82
N LEU A 478 25.98 -2.18 2.56
CA LEU A 478 27.25 -2.90 2.63
C LEU A 478 27.26 -4.04 1.59
N SER A 479 28.17 -3.96 0.62
CA SER A 479 28.47 -5.10 -0.24
C SER A 479 29.24 -6.15 0.55
N LEU A 480 28.77 -7.39 0.46
CA LEU A 480 29.40 -8.56 1.03
C LEU A 480 30.22 -9.32 -0.01
N GLU A 481 30.26 -8.92 -1.28
CA GLU A 481 30.90 -9.70 -2.37
C GLU A 481 32.39 -10.03 -2.09
N ASN A 482 33.11 -9.08 -1.50
CA ASN A 482 34.54 -9.22 -1.16
C ASN A 482 34.79 -9.78 0.26
N LEU A 483 33.74 -10.16 1.00
CA LEU A 483 33.87 -10.71 2.35
C LEU A 483 34.39 -12.16 2.31
N PRO A 484 35.60 -12.45 2.84
CA PRO A 484 36.16 -13.80 2.78
C PRO A 484 35.26 -14.84 3.47
N GLY A 485 35.28 -16.08 2.97
CA GLY A 485 34.51 -17.20 3.54
C GLY A 485 34.82 -17.49 5.02
N SER A 486 36.04 -17.15 5.47
CA SER A 486 36.51 -17.29 6.85
C SER A 486 36.27 -16.07 7.74
N SER A 487 35.72 -14.98 7.18
CA SER A 487 35.48 -13.73 7.90
C SER A 487 34.03 -13.55 8.34
N ALA A 488 33.16 -14.51 8.05
CA ALA A 488 31.79 -14.51 8.53
C ALA A 488 31.22 -15.91 8.71
N PHE A 489 30.13 -16.00 9.45
CA PHE A 489 29.27 -17.16 9.53
C PHE A 489 27.82 -16.72 9.68
N LEU A 490 26.90 -17.58 9.25
CA LEU A 490 25.46 -17.37 9.37
C LEU A 490 24.93 -18.16 10.56
N PHE A 491 23.91 -17.66 11.24
CA PHE A 491 23.26 -18.38 12.33
C PHE A 491 21.74 -18.43 12.15
N VAL A 492 21.15 -19.56 12.52
CA VAL A 492 19.70 -19.82 12.49
C VAL A 492 19.28 -20.68 13.70
N PRO A 493 17.98 -20.79 14.01
CA PRO A 493 17.52 -21.54 15.19
C PRO A 493 17.67 -23.05 15.07
N THR A 494 17.35 -23.63 13.91
CA THR A 494 17.24 -25.07 13.72
C THR A 494 18.22 -25.62 12.70
N GLN A 495 18.54 -26.91 12.82
CA GLN A 495 19.40 -27.61 11.86
C GLN A 495 18.79 -27.63 10.45
N GLN A 496 17.48 -27.87 10.34
CA GLN A 496 16.77 -27.90 9.05
C GLN A 496 16.89 -26.57 8.30
N GLU A 497 16.73 -25.45 9.00
CA GLU A 497 16.90 -24.12 8.40
C GLU A 497 18.37 -23.87 8.01
N ALA A 498 19.32 -24.40 8.77
CA ALA A 498 20.74 -24.28 8.48
C ALA A 498 21.12 -25.04 7.21
N GLU A 499 20.61 -26.26 7.04
CA GLU A 499 20.78 -27.09 5.85
C GLU A 499 20.18 -26.42 4.60
N SER A 500 18.97 -25.85 4.74
CA SER A 500 18.33 -25.07 3.66
C SER A 500 19.20 -23.87 3.25
N LEU A 501 19.63 -23.06 4.23
CA LEU A 501 20.45 -21.86 4.00
C LEU A 501 21.85 -22.19 3.44
N ALA A 502 22.44 -23.31 3.85
CA ALA A 502 23.78 -23.73 3.43
C ALA A 502 23.90 -23.95 1.92
N SER A 503 22.81 -24.31 1.24
CA SER A 503 22.77 -24.47 -0.22
C SER A 503 22.97 -23.15 -0.99
N HIS A 504 22.73 -22.01 -0.33
CA HIS A 504 22.88 -20.66 -0.89
C HIS A 504 24.15 -19.96 -0.41
N SER A 505 24.69 -20.38 0.73
CA SER A 505 25.79 -19.69 1.40
C SER A 505 27.18 -20.11 0.90
N ARG A 506 28.13 -19.19 1.02
CA ARG A 506 29.58 -19.48 0.97
C ARG A 506 30.26 -19.44 2.34
N TRP A 507 29.55 -18.94 3.35
CA TRP A 507 30.01 -18.88 4.72
C TRP A 507 29.47 -20.08 5.49
N PRO A 508 30.19 -20.59 6.50
CA PRO A 508 29.67 -21.61 7.41
C PRO A 508 28.31 -21.22 7.98
N VAL A 509 27.42 -22.19 8.14
CA VAL A 509 26.11 -21.99 8.76
C VAL A 509 26.08 -22.73 10.08
N VAL A 510 25.70 -22.03 11.15
CA VAL A 510 25.53 -22.62 12.48
C VAL A 510 24.09 -22.60 12.92
N PHE A 511 23.69 -23.59 13.69
CA PHE A 511 22.39 -23.58 14.37
C PHE A 511 22.55 -23.51 15.89
N LEU A 512 21.63 -22.83 16.57
CA LEU A 512 21.75 -22.44 17.98
C LEU A 512 21.13 -23.44 18.98
N LYS A 513 20.27 -24.38 18.51
CA LYS A 513 19.29 -25.15 19.31
C LYS A 513 18.17 -24.27 19.89
N SER A 514 16.97 -24.83 19.98
CA SER A 514 15.69 -24.13 20.22
C SER A 514 15.78 -23.04 21.30
N ALA A 515 15.30 -21.84 20.96
CA ALA A 515 15.21 -20.69 21.86
C ALA A 515 14.45 -20.95 23.18
N ARG A 516 13.74 -22.09 23.31
CA ARG A 516 13.12 -22.54 24.57
C ARG A 516 14.12 -23.16 25.57
N GLN A 517 15.33 -23.54 25.14
CA GLN A 517 16.39 -24.11 26.02
C GLN A 517 17.52 -23.11 26.32
N LEU A 518 17.38 -21.85 25.89
CA LEU A 518 18.28 -20.75 26.25
C LEU A 518 17.66 -19.79 27.29
N VAL A 519 16.58 -20.25 27.96
CA VAL A 519 15.89 -19.59 29.08
C VAL A 519 16.07 -20.44 30.33
#